data_AF-A0A0Q9M2X0-F1
#
_entry.id   AF-A0A0Q9M2X0-F1
#
_cell.length_a   1.000
_cell.length_b   1.000
_cell.length_c   1.000
_cell.angle_alpha   90.00
_cell.angle_beta   90.00
_cell.angle_gamma   90.00
#
_symmetry.space_group_name_H-M   'P 1'
#
loop_
_entity.id
_entity.type
_entity.pdbx_description
1 polymer ?
#
loop_
_entity_poly.entity_id
_entity_poly.type
_entity_poly.pdbx_seq_one_letter_code
_entity_poly.pdbx_strand_id
1 'polypeptide(L)'
;MPGTGNAEIDSTGILTGTAVGTVTVTATANDNPDIVGTLEVTIEAIPVTGIVVTSEGESASVRNGKTLQMIALVSPNDATDRTVKWSVVPGTGNAEIDSTGILTGTAVGTVRPIVP
;
A
#
# COMPACT_ATOMS: atom_id res chain seq x y z
N MET A 1 12.11 -24.07 9.67
CA MET A 1 11.45 -23.89 8.36
C MET A 1 12.10 -22.68 7.70
N PRO A 2 12.31 -22.63 6.37
CA PRO A 2 12.76 -21.39 5.76
C PRO A 2 11.73 -20.30 6.07
N GLY A 3 12.22 -19.14 6.47
CA GLY A 3 11.36 -18.01 6.79
C GLY A 3 10.56 -17.53 5.57
N THR A 4 9.45 -16.84 5.81
CA THR A 4 8.55 -16.36 4.75
C THR A 4 8.95 -15.00 4.18
N GLY A 5 9.90 -14.30 4.83
CA GLY A 5 10.39 -12.99 4.43
C GLY A 5 11.64 -13.07 3.56
N ASN A 6 12.13 -11.90 3.15
CA ASN A 6 13.39 -11.77 2.41
C ASN A 6 14.21 -10.60 2.96
N ALA A 7 15.52 -10.78 3.08
CA ALA A 7 16.45 -9.74 3.52
C ALA A 7 17.83 -9.96 2.92
N GLU A 8 18.59 -8.88 2.81
CA GLU A 8 20.00 -8.88 2.43
C GLU A 8 20.85 -8.43 3.63
N ILE A 9 22.00 -9.07 3.84
CA ILE A 9 22.98 -8.65 4.85
C ILE A 9 24.27 -8.28 4.15
N ASP A 10 24.82 -7.12 4.48
CA ASP A 10 26.10 -6.69 3.92
C ASP A 10 27.31 -7.27 4.67
N SER A 11 28.52 -7.04 4.16
CA SER A 11 29.76 -7.51 4.78
C SER A 11 30.09 -6.87 6.13
N THR A 12 29.37 -5.81 6.51
CA THR A 12 29.49 -5.14 7.82
C THR A 12 28.44 -5.64 8.82
N GLY A 13 27.51 -6.50 8.39
CA GLY A 13 26.46 -7.08 9.22
C GLY A 13 25.17 -6.27 9.27
N ILE A 14 24.98 -5.27 8.40
CA ILE A 14 23.72 -4.51 8.31
C ILE A 14 22.71 -5.35 7.54
N LEU A 15 21.58 -5.68 8.18
CA LEU A 15 20.47 -6.41 7.60
C LEU A 15 19.42 -5.44 7.04
N THR A 16 19.07 -5.59 5.77
CA THR A 16 18.03 -4.82 5.08
C THR A 16 16.89 -5.76 4.67
N GLY A 17 15.70 -5.56 5.22
CA GLY A 17 14.49 -6.31 4.85
C GLY A 17 13.96 -5.87 3.49
N THR A 18 13.67 -6.83 2.60
CA THR A 18 13.13 -6.60 1.25
C THR A 18 11.76 -7.22 1.04
N ALA A 19 11.34 -8.17 1.89
CA ALA A 19 9.97 -8.67 1.93
C ALA A 19 9.54 -9.05 3.35
N VAL A 20 8.27 -8.74 3.69
CA VAL A 20 7.65 -9.04 4.99
C VAL A 20 7.65 -10.53 5.26
N GLY A 21 7.91 -10.90 6.50
CA GLY A 21 7.93 -12.28 6.96
C GLY A 21 9.12 -12.53 7.88
N THR A 22 9.44 -13.79 8.13
CA THR A 22 10.59 -14.15 8.97
C THR A 22 11.81 -14.46 8.12
N VAL A 23 13.01 -14.19 8.63
CA VAL A 23 14.29 -14.60 8.05
C VAL A 23 15.21 -15.12 9.15
N THR A 24 16.06 -16.11 8.84
CA THR A 24 17.09 -16.61 9.76
C THR A 24 18.44 -16.06 9.34
N VAL A 25 19.04 -15.21 10.18
CA VAL A 25 20.42 -14.74 10.01
C VAL A 25 21.35 -15.82 10.57
N THR A 26 22.38 -16.17 9.81
CA THR A 26 23.39 -17.16 10.20
C THR A 26 24.78 -16.54 10.13
N ALA A 27 25.54 -16.63 11.21
CA ALA A 27 26.94 -16.22 11.27
C ALA A 27 27.80 -17.46 11.54
N THR A 28 28.80 -17.69 10.69
CA THR A 28 29.72 -18.83 10.79
C THR A 28 31.12 -18.30 11.08
N ALA A 29 31.83 -18.92 12.03
CA ALA A 29 33.20 -18.53 12.31
C ALA A 29 34.14 -18.93 11.16
N ASN A 30 35.01 -18.02 10.74
CA ASN A 30 35.91 -18.24 9.60
C ASN A 30 37.05 -19.21 9.92
N ASP A 31 37.49 -19.25 11.17
CA ASP A 31 38.56 -20.11 11.68
C ASP A 31 38.06 -21.51 12.06
N ASN A 32 36.76 -21.63 12.34
CA ASN A 32 36.11 -22.90 12.61
C ASN A 32 34.64 -22.92 12.10
N PRO A 33 34.38 -23.47 10.90
CA PRO A 33 33.04 -23.52 10.31
C PRO A 33 31.98 -24.26 11.13
N ASP A 34 32.37 -25.08 12.11
CA ASP A 34 31.44 -25.78 12.99
C ASP A 34 30.82 -24.86 14.05
N ILE A 35 31.39 -23.67 14.25
CA ILE A 35 30.86 -22.65 15.17
C ILE A 35 29.91 -21.76 14.38
N VAL A 36 28.61 -21.91 14.65
CA VAL A 36 27.53 -21.16 13.99
C VAL A 36 26.61 -20.52 15.03
N GLY A 37 26.32 -19.23 14.84
CA GLY A 37 25.27 -18.51 15.53
C GLY A 37 24.08 -18.27 14.60
N THR A 38 22.86 -18.38 15.11
CA THR A 38 21.64 -18.06 14.34
C THR A 38 20.73 -17.12 15.11
N LEU A 39 20.01 -16.27 14.39
CA LEU A 39 18.99 -15.38 14.92
C LEU A 39 17.81 -15.33 13.95
N GLU A 40 16.60 -15.53 14.47
CA GLU A 40 15.38 -15.27 13.70
C GLU A 40 15.00 -13.79 13.81
N VAL A 41 14.75 -13.16 12.67
CA VAL A 41 14.34 -11.75 12.56
C VAL A 41 13.00 -11.69 11.85
N THR A 42 12.08 -10.90 12.38
CA THR A 42 10.78 -10.62 11.75
C THR A 42 10.85 -9.29 11.02
N ILE A 43 10.51 -9.30 9.74
CA ILE A 43 10.39 -8.12 8.88
C ILE A 43 8.92 -7.73 8.88
N GLU A 44 8.61 -6.60 9.49
CA GLU A 44 7.24 -6.12 9.65
C GLU A 44 6.77 -5.32 8.43
N ALA A 45 5.45 -5.31 8.21
CA ALA A 45 4.84 -4.45 7.22
C ALA A 45 4.80 -3.00 7.72
N ILE A 46 5.03 -2.04 6.82
CA ILE A 46 4.82 -0.62 7.07
C ILE A 46 3.32 -0.34 6.85
N PRO A 47 2.56 -0.01 7.90
CA PRO A 47 1.13 0.21 7.77
C PRO A 47 0.84 1.54 7.08
N VAL A 48 -0.28 1.60 6.36
CA VAL A 48 -0.86 2.87 5.90
C VAL A 48 -1.37 3.63 7.11
N THR A 49 -0.99 4.91 7.21
CA THR A 49 -1.42 5.80 8.30
C THR A 49 -2.35 6.91 7.83
N GLY A 50 -2.51 7.10 6.52
CA GLY A 50 -3.38 8.13 5.97
C GLY A 50 -3.70 7.94 4.50
N ILE A 51 -4.90 8.38 4.12
CA ILE A 51 -5.37 8.40 2.74
C ILE A 51 -6.01 9.77 2.49
N VAL A 52 -5.57 10.47 1.44
CA VAL A 52 -6.18 11.72 0.97
C VAL A 52 -6.79 11.46 -0.41
N VAL A 53 -8.08 11.77 -0.55
CA VAL A 53 -8.78 11.65 -1.84
C VAL A 53 -8.81 13.01 -2.53
N THR A 54 -8.37 13.03 -3.78
CA THR A 54 -8.45 14.18 -4.68
C THR A 54 -8.98 13.74 -6.05
N SER A 55 -9.18 14.68 -6.96
CA SER A 55 -9.64 14.43 -8.32
C SER A 55 -8.69 15.04 -9.35
N GLU A 56 -8.76 14.56 -10.58
CA GLU A 56 -7.99 15.12 -11.68
C GLU A 56 -8.30 16.61 -11.87
N GLY A 57 -7.24 17.42 -11.87
CA GLY A 57 -7.35 18.88 -11.97
C GLY A 57 -8.09 19.55 -10.82
N GLU A 58 -8.20 18.88 -9.66
CA GLU A 58 -8.91 19.39 -8.46
C GLU A 58 -10.39 19.73 -8.73
N SER A 59 -10.97 19.07 -9.74
CA SER A 59 -12.37 19.29 -10.14
C SER A 59 -13.34 18.68 -9.13
N ALA A 60 -14.26 19.48 -8.60
CA ALA A 60 -15.30 19.01 -7.68
C ALA A 60 -16.62 18.64 -8.40
N SER A 61 -16.63 18.63 -9.74
CA SER A 61 -17.85 18.42 -10.53
C SER A 61 -17.59 17.57 -11.76
N VAL A 62 -18.53 16.69 -12.07
CA VAL A 62 -18.58 15.90 -13.31
C VAL A 62 -19.93 16.11 -13.99
N ARG A 63 -19.94 16.24 -15.33
CA ARG A 63 -21.20 16.35 -16.08
C ARG A 63 -21.92 15.00 -16.09
N ASN A 64 -23.25 15.01 -16.14
CA ASN A 64 -24.02 13.77 -16.26
C ASN A 64 -23.59 12.97 -17.51
N GLY A 65 -23.35 11.67 -17.34
CA GLY A 65 -22.85 10.76 -18.38
C GLY A 65 -21.37 10.94 -18.72
N LYS A 66 -20.62 11.74 -17.96
CA LYS A 66 -19.17 11.91 -18.09
C LYS A 66 -18.45 11.34 -16.88
N THR A 67 -17.14 11.18 -17.05
CA THR A 67 -16.23 10.60 -16.06
C THR A 67 -15.34 11.68 -15.43
N LEU A 68 -14.90 11.42 -14.21
CA LEU A 68 -13.88 12.18 -13.50
C LEU A 68 -12.93 11.18 -12.82
N GLN A 69 -11.63 11.29 -13.06
CA GLN A 69 -10.66 10.45 -12.39
C GLN A 69 -10.49 10.91 -10.93
N MET A 70 -10.71 9.98 -10.00
CA MET A 70 -10.39 10.16 -8.58
C MET A 70 -9.00 9.60 -8.30
N ILE A 71 -8.28 10.23 -7.38
CA ILE A 71 -6.90 9.90 -7.02
C ILE A 71 -6.86 9.73 -5.51
N ALA A 72 -6.28 8.62 -5.04
CA ALA A 72 -6.03 8.36 -3.63
C ALA A 72 -4.52 8.47 -3.36
N LEU A 73 -4.13 9.41 -2.50
CA LEU A 73 -2.76 9.58 -2.03
C LEU A 73 -2.59 8.84 -0.71
N VAL A 74 -1.99 7.65 -0.79
CA VAL A 74 -1.70 6.78 0.36
C VAL A 74 -0.37 7.16 1.00
N SER A 75 -0.37 7.34 2.32
CA SER A 75 0.81 7.64 3.14
C SER A 75 1.04 6.60 4.25
N PRO A 76 2.30 6.28 4.57
CA PRO A 76 3.52 6.80 3.94
C PRO A 76 3.76 6.19 2.54
N ASN A 77 4.70 6.77 1.78
CA ASN A 77 4.97 6.35 0.39
C ASN A 77 5.64 4.96 0.31
N ASP A 78 6.17 4.47 1.42
CA ASP A 78 6.79 3.15 1.60
C ASP A 78 5.89 2.16 2.34
N ALA A 79 4.60 2.46 2.52
CA ALA A 79 3.65 1.50 3.07
C ALA A 79 3.66 0.19 2.26
N THR A 80 3.61 -0.95 2.94
CA THR A 80 3.77 -2.27 2.32
C THR A 80 2.62 -2.62 1.37
N ASP A 81 1.39 -2.25 1.73
CA ASP A 81 0.21 -2.40 0.87
C ASP A 81 -0.43 -1.04 0.69
N ARG A 82 -0.44 -0.55 -0.56
CA ARG A 82 -0.99 0.75 -0.96
C ARG A 82 -2.24 0.61 -1.82
N THR A 83 -2.81 -0.60 -1.89
CA THR A 83 -4.04 -0.83 -2.62
C THR A 83 -5.19 -0.09 -1.94
N VAL A 84 -6.12 0.42 -2.75
CA VAL A 84 -7.30 1.13 -2.26
C VAL A 84 -8.55 0.50 -2.85
N LYS A 85 -9.62 0.50 -2.07
CA LYS A 85 -10.96 0.18 -2.55
C LYS A 85 -11.72 1.48 -2.74
N TRP A 86 -12.47 1.60 -3.83
CA TRP A 86 -13.30 2.78 -4.06
C TRP A 86 -14.75 2.50 -3.73
N SER A 87 -15.42 3.50 -3.17
CA SER A 87 -16.87 3.53 -3.03
C SER A 87 -17.37 4.96 -3.18
N VAL A 88 -18.64 5.13 -3.47
CA VAL A 88 -19.28 6.43 -3.60
C VAL A 88 -20.58 6.43 -2.81
N VAL A 89 -20.76 7.48 -2.03
CA VAL A 89 -21.98 7.70 -1.25
C VAL A 89 -22.86 8.70 -2.00
N PRO A 90 -24.06 8.29 -2.44
CA PRO A 90 -25.03 9.20 -3.05
C PRO A 90 -25.44 10.31 -2.08
N GLY A 91 -25.57 11.53 -2.59
CA GLY A 91 -26.17 12.67 -1.90
C GLY A 91 -27.54 12.97 -2.50
N THR A 92 -27.64 14.04 -3.28
CA THR A 92 -28.84 14.35 -4.08
C THR A 92 -28.78 13.77 -5.50
N GLY A 93 -27.60 13.32 -5.93
CA GLY A 93 -27.37 12.70 -7.24
C GLY A 93 -26.93 11.26 -7.10
N ASN A 94 -26.54 10.67 -8.24
CA ASN A 94 -26.01 9.32 -8.28
C ASN A 94 -24.76 9.26 -9.15
N ALA A 95 -23.82 8.42 -8.75
CA ALA A 95 -22.60 8.14 -9.49
C ALA A 95 -22.13 6.72 -9.17
N GLU A 96 -21.30 6.18 -10.04
CA GLU A 96 -20.61 4.90 -9.85
C GLU A 96 -19.11 5.16 -9.91
N ILE A 97 -18.32 4.40 -9.16
CA ILE A 97 -16.86 4.47 -9.19
C ILE A 97 -16.30 3.07 -9.37
N ASP A 98 -15.34 2.91 -10.28
CA ASP A 98 -14.68 1.62 -10.52
C ASP A 98 -13.45 1.41 -9.63
N SER A 99 -12.84 0.22 -9.73
CA SER A 99 -11.64 -0.14 -8.96
C SER A 99 -10.40 0.69 -9.31
N THR A 100 -10.42 1.41 -10.43
CA THR A 100 -9.33 2.30 -10.86
C THR A 100 -9.56 3.76 -10.45
N GLY A 101 -10.69 4.06 -9.81
CA GLY A 101 -11.05 5.38 -9.34
C GLY A 101 -11.77 6.25 -10.38
N ILE A 102 -12.25 5.69 -11.49
CA ILE A 102 -13.03 6.47 -12.46
C ILE A 102 -14.45 6.63 -11.94
N LEU A 103 -14.83 7.87 -11.60
CA LEU A 103 -16.16 8.24 -11.16
C LEU A 103 -17.03 8.64 -12.36
N THR A 104 -18.15 7.95 -12.58
CA THR A 104 -19.13 8.24 -13.64
C THR A 104 -20.41 8.81 -13.03
N GLY A 105 -20.79 10.03 -13.42
CA GLY A 105 -22.04 10.63 -12.99
C GLY A 105 -23.25 10.02 -13.72
N THR A 106 -24.20 9.44 -12.98
CA THR A 106 -25.39 8.76 -13.55
C THR A 106 -26.70 9.50 -13.28
N ALA A 107 -26.75 10.37 -12.26
CA ALA A 107 -27.85 11.28 -12.03
C ALA A 107 -27.34 12.62 -11.46
N VAL A 108 -28.00 13.72 -11.86
CA VAL A 108 -27.63 15.08 -11.43
C VAL A 108 -27.79 15.22 -9.92
N GLY A 109 -26.76 15.75 -9.27
CA GLY A 109 -26.76 16.08 -7.85
C GLY A 109 -25.37 15.88 -7.25
N THR A 110 -25.27 15.83 -5.93
CA THR A 110 -24.00 15.64 -5.22
C THR A 110 -23.76 14.19 -4.88
N VAL A 111 -22.48 13.79 -4.89
CA VAL A 111 -22.00 12.48 -4.43
C VAL A 111 -20.69 12.69 -3.67
N ARG A 112 -20.37 11.79 -2.73
CA ARG A 112 -19.09 11.81 -1.99
C ARG A 112 -18.31 10.53 -2.28
N PRO A 113 -17.19 10.59 -3.03
CA PRO A 113 -16.29 9.46 -3.16
C PRO A 113 -15.57 9.21 -1.83
N ILE A 114 -15.38 7.94 -1.49
CA ILE A 114 -14.68 7.49 -0.30
C ILE A 114 -13.74 6.32 -0.63
N VAL A 115 -12.67 6.21 0.14
CA VAL A 115 -11.84 5.01 0.24
C VAL A 115 -12.12 4.43 1.63
N PRO A 116 -12.75 3.24 1.73
CA PRO A 116 -13.11 2.62 3.00
C PRO A 116 -11.93 1.93 3.67
#